data_AF-A0A151YY83-F1
#
_entry.id   AF-A0A151YY83-F1
#
_cell.length_a   1.000
_cell.length_b   1.000
_cell.length_c   1.000
_cell.angle_alpha   90.00
_cell.angle_beta   90.00
_cell.angle_gamma   90.00
#
_symmetry.space_group_name_H-M   'P 1'
#
loop_
_entity.id
_entity.type
_entity.pdbx_description
1 polymer ?
#
loop_
_entity_poly.entity_id
_entity_poly.type
_entity_poly.pdbx_seq_one_letter_code
_entity_poly.pdbx_strand_id
1 'polypeptide(L)'
;MTLLSIQEISSLLFSRHRIKTQRDLSDQELPHRHWNETERAALVIFWGLLIYPKLDPDLREENESDAVHIKRFINIFENYLGSAGRCREVLEKLKEHDYIRFRDEEWVVPGTGLFSAVDAAKMYRYFRSSVLSRKIFQLLYPDQHV
;
A
#
# COMPACT_ATOMS: atom_id res chain seq x y z
N MET A 1 -5.56 -9.80 -20.13
CA MET A 1 -5.00 -8.78 -19.21
C MET A 1 -5.84 -8.80 -17.95
N THR A 2 -5.27 -9.04 -16.78
CA THR A 2 -6.04 -9.07 -15.52
C THR A 2 -5.43 -8.07 -14.55
N LEU A 3 -6.09 -6.91 -14.44
CA LEU A 3 -5.94 -6.03 -13.29
C LEU A 3 -6.44 -6.83 -12.07
N LEU A 4 -5.64 -6.92 -11.00
CA LEU A 4 -6.11 -7.56 -9.77
C LEU A 4 -7.37 -6.81 -9.32
N SER A 5 -8.44 -7.57 -9.12
CA SER A 5 -9.70 -7.05 -8.62
C SER A 5 -9.54 -6.56 -7.19
N ILE A 6 -10.40 -5.63 -6.78
CA ILE A 6 -10.47 -5.12 -5.40
C ILE A 6 -10.62 -6.27 -4.39
N GLN A 7 -11.30 -7.35 -4.78
CA GLN A 7 -11.47 -8.56 -3.98
C GLN A 7 -10.15 -9.30 -3.76
N GLU A 8 -9.34 -9.47 -4.81
CA GLU A 8 -8.03 -10.11 -4.70
C GLU A 8 -7.09 -9.30 -3.80
N ILE A 9 -7.05 -7.97 -3.98
CA ILE A 9 -6.23 -7.09 -3.13
C ILE A 9 -6.71 -7.14 -1.67
N SER A 10 -8.03 -7.11 -1.45
CA SER A 10 -8.61 -7.18 -0.11
C SER A 10 -8.34 -8.52 0.57
N SER A 11 -8.36 -9.63 -0.18
CA SER A 11 -8.09 -10.97 0.34
C SER A 11 -6.70 -11.12 0.96
N LEU A 12 -5.74 -10.31 0.53
CA LEU A 12 -4.37 -10.31 1.07
C LEU A 12 -4.31 -9.81 2.52
N LEU A 13 -5.26 -8.97 2.93
CA LEU A 13 -5.41 -8.57 4.32
C LEU A 13 -6.17 -9.61 5.16
N PHE A 14 -6.93 -10.49 4.51
CA PHE A 14 -7.77 -11.50 5.13
C PHE A 14 -7.09 -12.85 5.37
N SER A 15 -5.78 -12.99 5.14
CA SER A 15 -5.05 -14.26 5.40
C SER A 15 -4.94 -14.57 6.89
N ARG A 16 -6.08 -14.85 7.54
CA ARG A 16 -6.18 -15.65 8.75
C ARG A 16 -5.93 -17.09 8.34
N HIS A 17 -4.76 -17.61 8.67
CA HIS A 17 -4.70 -18.99 9.13
C HIS A 17 -3.69 -19.12 10.27
N ARG A 18 -4.20 -19.76 11.34
CA ARG A 18 -3.58 -20.05 12.62
C ARG A 18 -2.19 -20.67 12.43
N ILE A 19 -1.16 -20.02 12.96
CA ILE A 19 0.01 -20.71 13.48
C ILE A 19 0.10 -20.30 14.95
N LYS A 20 -0.38 -21.18 15.82
CA LYS A 20 -0.18 -21.11 17.27
C LYS A 20 1.29 -21.41 17.55
N THR A 21 2.15 -20.39 17.55
CA THR A 21 3.49 -20.31 18.16
C THR A 21 4.18 -19.09 17.53
N GLN A 22 4.67 -18.05 18.20
CA GLN A 22 5.04 -17.79 19.58
C GLN A 22 4.90 -16.27 19.84
N ARG A 23 4.36 -15.93 21.02
CA ARG A 23 4.59 -14.69 21.81
C ARG A 23 3.98 -13.37 21.30
N ASP A 24 2.75 -13.12 21.75
CA ASP A 24 2.30 -11.89 22.44
C ASP A 24 2.80 -10.52 21.94
N LEU A 25 2.48 -10.14 20.69
CA LEU A 25 2.61 -8.74 20.27
C LEU A 25 1.41 -8.15 19.50
N SER A 26 0.28 -8.84 19.29
CA SER A 26 -0.85 -8.21 18.56
C SER A 26 -2.23 -8.83 18.80
N ASP A 27 -2.67 -8.87 20.06
CA ASP A 27 -4.11 -8.81 20.35
C ASP A 27 -4.67 -7.37 20.26
N GLN A 28 -3.84 -6.39 19.85
CA GLN A 28 -4.38 -5.13 19.34
C GLN A 28 -5.05 -5.40 17.99
N GLU A 29 -6.38 -5.39 18.02
CA GLU A 29 -7.22 -5.46 16.84
C GLU A 29 -6.92 -4.28 15.93
N LEU A 30 -6.11 -4.51 14.88
CA LEU A 30 -5.69 -3.45 13.97
C LEU A 30 -6.92 -2.76 13.36
N PRO A 31 -7.02 -1.42 13.38
CA PRO A 31 -8.22 -0.69 12.97
C PRO A 31 -8.74 -1.06 11.58
N HIS A 32 -7.82 -1.34 10.64
CA HIS A 32 -8.15 -1.64 9.25
C HIS A 32 -8.82 -3.00 9.04
N ARG A 33 -8.92 -3.86 10.06
CA ARG A 33 -9.63 -5.14 9.96
C ARG A 33 -11.12 -4.99 9.70
N HIS A 34 -11.70 -3.89 10.18
CA HIS A 34 -13.14 -3.57 10.06
C HIS A 34 -13.46 -2.64 8.89
N TRP A 35 -12.44 -2.25 8.12
CA TRP A 35 -12.59 -1.32 7.01
C TRP A 35 -13.20 -1.99 5.79
N ASN A 36 -13.78 -1.18 4.91
CA ASN A 36 -14.31 -1.68 3.65
C ASN A 36 -13.19 -2.10 2.69
N GLU A 37 -13.53 -2.80 1.61
CA GLU A 37 -12.57 -3.29 0.62
C GLU A 37 -11.72 -2.19 -0.02
N THR A 38 -12.32 -1.02 -0.27
CA THR A 38 -11.64 0.12 -0.89
C THR A 38 -10.55 0.68 0.01
N GLU A 39 -10.86 0.95 1.28
CA GLU A 39 -9.92 1.49 2.28
C GLU A 39 -8.75 0.53 2.52
N ARG A 40 -9.05 -0.76 2.52
CA ARG A 40 -8.10 -1.85 2.63
C ARG A 40 -7.20 -1.99 1.41
N ALA A 41 -7.76 -1.89 0.21
CA ALA A 41 -6.98 -1.87 -1.01
C ALA A 41 -6.01 -0.69 -1.04
N ALA A 42 -6.46 0.50 -0.61
CA ALA A 42 -5.59 1.67 -0.51
C ALA A 42 -4.40 1.44 0.42
N LEU A 43 -4.60 0.81 1.57
CA LEU A 43 -3.54 0.44 2.50
C LEU A 43 -2.50 -0.50 1.84
N VAL A 44 -2.95 -1.54 1.13
CA VAL A 44 -2.07 -2.45 0.39
C VAL A 44 -1.29 -1.73 -0.71
N ILE A 45 -1.96 -0.85 -1.44
CA ILE A 45 -1.33 -0.03 -2.48
C ILE A 45 -0.23 0.81 -1.85
N PHE A 46 -0.51 1.58 -0.79
CA PHE A 46 0.50 2.41 -0.13
C PHE A 46 1.66 1.59 0.42
N TRP A 47 1.41 0.39 0.94
CA TRP A 47 2.50 -0.52 1.32
C TRP A 47 3.38 -0.88 0.11
N GLY A 48 2.77 -1.24 -1.01
CA GLY A 48 3.47 -1.54 -2.26
C GLY A 48 4.25 -0.36 -2.84
N LEU A 49 3.81 0.88 -2.60
CA LEU A 49 4.47 2.09 -3.10
C LEU A 49 5.56 2.61 -2.17
N LEU A 50 5.31 2.61 -0.86
CA LEU A 50 6.15 3.30 0.12
C LEU A 50 7.05 2.36 0.92
N ILE A 51 6.68 1.08 1.05
CA ILE A 51 7.42 0.11 1.85
C ILE A 51 8.19 -0.88 0.98
N TYR A 52 7.50 -1.51 0.02
CA TYR A 52 8.09 -2.55 -0.83
C TYR A 52 9.40 -2.13 -1.53
N PRO A 53 9.55 -0.95 -2.16
CA PRO A 53 10.80 -0.61 -2.84
C PRO A 53 11.98 -0.41 -1.88
N LYS A 54 11.72 -0.18 -0.59
CA LYS A 54 12.77 -0.15 0.44
C LYS A 54 13.24 -1.56 0.86
N LEU A 55 12.41 -2.58 0.60
CA LEU A 55 12.68 -3.96 0.95
C LEU A 55 13.28 -4.77 -0.20
N ASP A 56 12.96 -4.43 -1.45
CA ASP A 56 13.48 -5.10 -2.64
C ASP A 56 14.84 -4.51 -3.04
N PRO A 57 15.94 -5.29 -3.01
CA PRO A 57 17.28 -4.80 -3.34
C PRO A 57 17.35 -4.15 -4.72
N ASP A 58 16.62 -4.68 -5.71
CA ASP A 58 16.66 -4.18 -7.08
C ASP A 58 16.01 -2.80 -7.22
N LEU A 59 15.07 -2.46 -6.33
CA LEU A 59 14.34 -1.19 -6.36
C LEU A 59 14.90 -0.14 -5.41
N ARG A 60 15.74 -0.58 -4.47
CA ARG A 60 16.29 0.26 -3.40
C ARG A 60 17.33 1.26 -3.92
N GLU A 61 18.00 0.93 -5.02
CA GLU A 61 18.98 1.82 -5.66
C GLU A 61 18.34 2.84 -6.60
N GLU A 62 17.14 2.56 -7.14
CA GLU A 62 16.43 3.40 -8.11
C GLU A 62 15.39 4.35 -7.46
N ASN A 63 14.84 3.98 -6.30
CA ASN A 63 13.81 4.76 -5.61
C ASN A 63 14.39 5.63 -4.48
N GLU A 64 14.87 6.82 -4.84
CA GLU A 64 15.22 7.85 -3.84
C GLU A 64 13.99 8.52 -3.21
N SER A 65 12.82 8.45 -3.86
CA SER A 65 11.64 9.16 -3.38
C SER A 65 10.81 8.32 -2.42
N ASP A 66 10.99 8.59 -1.13
CA ASP A 66 10.22 8.08 0.00
C ASP A 66 8.75 8.59 0.05
N ALA A 67 8.27 9.19 -1.03
CA ALA A 67 7.03 9.94 -1.07
C ALA A 67 6.25 9.73 -2.38
N VAL A 68 4.92 9.73 -2.27
CA VAL A 68 3.99 9.66 -3.40
C VAL A 68 3.18 10.94 -3.48
N HIS A 69 3.18 11.60 -4.64
CA HIS A 69 2.38 12.81 -4.85
C HIS A 69 0.88 12.48 -4.86
N ILE A 70 0.07 13.18 -4.05
CA ILE A 70 -1.37 12.91 -3.85
C ILE A 70 -2.13 12.96 -5.18
N LYS A 71 -1.92 14.00 -5.99
CA LYS A 71 -2.55 14.12 -7.32
C LYS A 71 -2.27 12.92 -8.22
N ARG A 72 -1.03 12.42 -8.22
CA ARG A 72 -0.64 11.25 -9.02
C ARG A 72 -1.32 9.99 -8.52
N PHE A 73 -1.38 9.81 -7.21
CA PHE A 73 -2.12 8.72 -6.59
C PHE A 73 -3.59 8.76 -6.98
N ILE A 74 -4.27 9.90 -6.81
CA ILE A 74 -5.68 10.05 -7.18
C ILE A 74 -5.90 9.71 -8.66
N ASN A 75 -5.08 10.22 -9.57
CA ASN A 75 -5.22 9.95 -11.00
C ASN A 75 -5.07 8.46 -11.36
N ILE A 76 -4.14 7.75 -10.72
CA ILE A 76 -3.91 6.32 -11.00
C ILE A 76 -5.01 5.46 -10.38
N PHE A 77 -5.48 5.86 -9.20
CA PHE A 77 -6.37 5.05 -8.37
C PHE A 77 -7.84 5.49 -8.41
N GLU A 78 -8.20 6.52 -9.18
CA GLU A 78 -9.60 6.93 -9.40
C GLU A 78 -10.47 5.74 -9.89
N ASN A 79 -9.92 4.92 -10.78
CA ASN A 79 -10.60 3.72 -11.28
C ASN A 79 -10.79 2.62 -10.21
N TYR A 80 -10.00 2.64 -9.13
CA TYR A 80 -9.99 1.61 -8.08
C TYR A 80 -10.67 2.05 -6.78
N LEU A 81 -10.56 3.34 -6.46
CA LEU A 81 -11.03 3.93 -5.21
C LEU A 81 -12.30 4.78 -5.40
N GLY A 82 -12.71 5.01 -6.66
CA GLY A 82 -13.87 5.81 -7.02
C GLY A 82 -13.51 7.28 -7.24
N SER A 83 -14.45 8.20 -6.98
CA SER A 83 -14.25 9.62 -7.22
C SER A 83 -13.09 10.21 -6.39
N ALA A 84 -12.50 11.31 -6.87
CA ALA A 84 -11.44 12.03 -6.17
C ALA A 84 -11.80 12.42 -4.72
N GLY A 85 -13.08 12.73 -4.45
CA GLY A 85 -13.57 12.99 -3.09
C GLY A 85 -13.44 11.78 -2.16
N ARG A 86 -13.82 10.59 -2.65
CA ARG A 86 -13.69 9.33 -1.90
C ARG A 86 -12.23 8.94 -1.68
N CYS A 87 -11.36 9.18 -2.67
CA CYS A 87 -9.92 9.02 -2.49
C CYS A 87 -9.40 9.85 -1.32
N ARG A 88 -9.82 11.12 -1.22
CA ARG A 88 -9.38 12.01 -0.13
C ARG A 88 -9.88 11.55 1.24
N GLU A 89 -11.12 11.08 1.34
CA GLU A 89 -11.65 10.48 2.59
C GLU A 89 -10.81 9.30 3.05
N VAL A 90 -10.43 8.41 2.13
CA VAL A 90 -9.56 7.27 2.46
C VAL A 90 -8.17 7.72 2.91
N LEU A 91 -7.60 8.76 2.29
CA LEU A 91 -6.30 9.31 2.70
C LEU A 91 -6.36 9.90 4.11
N GLU A 92 -7.39 10.68 4.44
CA GLU A 92 -7.54 11.21 5.80
C GLU A 92 -7.70 10.09 6.83
N LYS A 93 -8.48 9.05 6.50
CA LYS A 93 -8.64 7.87 7.37
C LYS A 93 -7.33 7.12 7.59
N LEU A 94 -6.52 6.94 6.54
CA LEU A 94 -5.19 6.33 6.66
C LEU A 94 -4.25 7.17 7.53
N LYS A 95 -4.33 8.50 7.42
CA LYS A 95 -3.56 9.45 8.22
C LYS A 95 -3.97 9.45 9.69
N GLU A 96 -5.25 9.41 9.99
CA GLU A 96 -5.80 9.37 11.36
C GLU A 96 -5.21 8.21 12.19
N HIS A 97 -4.94 7.09 11.53
CA HIS A 97 -4.37 5.89 12.16
C HIS A 97 -2.85 5.74 11.95
N ASP A 98 -2.15 6.80 11.54
CA ASP A 98 -0.70 6.84 11.26
C ASP A 98 -0.21 5.75 10.30
N TYR A 99 -1.04 5.33 9.34
CA TYR A 99 -0.58 4.51 8.21
C TYR A 99 0.13 5.38 7.18
N ILE A 100 -0.29 6.63 7.01
CA ILE A 100 0.39 7.58 6.14
C ILE A 100 0.55 8.92 6.85
N ARG A 101 1.44 9.77 6.34
CA ARG A 101 1.56 11.17 6.76
C ARG A 101 1.60 12.05 5.53
N PHE A 102 1.12 13.29 5.68
CA PHE A 102 1.30 14.29 4.64
C PHE A 102 2.58 15.08 4.89
N ARG A 103 3.34 15.27 3.83
CA ARG A 103 4.48 16.18 3.75
C ARG A 103 4.10 17.29 2.78
N ASP A 104 4.23 18.53 3.24
CA ASP A 104 3.91 19.74 2.47
C ASP A 104 2.51 19.75 1.84
N GLU A 105 1.55 19.03 2.45
CA GLU A 105 0.16 18.84 1.99
C GLU A 105 -0.04 18.20 0.60
N GLU A 106 1.04 17.97 -0.15
CA GLU A 106 1.00 17.45 -1.53
C GLU A 106 1.56 16.03 -1.64
N TRP A 107 2.34 15.60 -0.65
CA TRP A 107 3.07 14.33 -0.67
C TRP A 107 2.63 13.41 0.45
N VAL A 108 2.54 12.12 0.15
CA VAL A 108 2.26 11.05 1.10
C VAL A 108 3.54 10.31 1.42
N VAL A 109 3.88 10.19 2.70
CA VAL A 109 5.02 9.41 3.20
C VAL A 109 4.54 8.32 4.15
N PRO A 110 5.31 7.24 4.37
CA PRO A 110 4.89 6.17 5.27
C PRO A 110 4.76 6.66 6.71
N GLY A 111 3.62 6.37 7.34
CA GLY A 111 3.47 6.48 8.79
C GLY A 111 4.02 5.24 9.51
N THR A 112 4.06 5.24 10.85
CA THR A 112 4.64 4.11 11.61
C THR A 112 3.81 2.84 11.49
N GLY A 113 2.50 2.98 11.29
CA GLY A 113 1.58 1.86 11.19
C GLY A 113 1.66 1.11 9.87
N LEU A 114 2.20 1.73 8.80
CA LEU A 114 2.12 1.18 7.44
C LEU A 114 2.82 -0.17 7.32
N PHE A 115 4.06 -0.25 7.82
CA PHE A 115 4.89 -1.44 7.70
C PHE A 115 4.22 -2.66 8.35
N SER A 116 3.65 -2.45 9.54
CA SER A 116 2.96 -3.47 10.34
C SER A 116 1.53 -3.75 9.90
N ALA A 117 0.97 -2.97 8.97
CA ALA A 117 -0.43 -3.10 8.59
C ALA A 117 -0.71 -4.39 7.79
N VAL A 118 0.33 -5.04 7.29
CA VAL A 118 0.24 -6.27 6.48
C VAL A 118 1.30 -7.28 6.91
N ASP A 119 1.10 -8.54 6.54
CA ASP A 119 2.16 -9.55 6.62
C ASP A 119 3.22 -9.26 5.54
N ALA A 120 4.27 -8.52 5.92
CA ALA A 120 5.32 -8.07 5.02
C ALA A 120 5.99 -9.23 4.25
N ALA A 121 6.15 -10.41 4.88
CA ALA A 121 6.80 -11.56 4.26
C ALA A 121 5.90 -12.22 3.19
N LYS A 122 4.57 -12.24 3.40
CA LYS A 122 3.63 -12.65 2.35
C LYS A 122 3.56 -11.59 1.25
N MET A 123 3.39 -10.32 1.62
CA MET A 123 3.24 -9.22 0.67
C MET A 123 4.47 -9.06 -0.22
N TYR A 124 5.67 -9.13 0.34
CA TYR A 124 6.91 -9.10 -0.43
C TYR A 124 6.95 -10.21 -1.49
N ARG A 125 6.61 -11.46 -1.13
CA ARG A 125 6.57 -12.58 -2.09
C ARG A 125 5.55 -12.35 -3.20
N TYR A 126 4.37 -11.83 -2.88
CA TYR A 126 3.34 -11.50 -3.87
C TYR A 126 3.81 -10.37 -4.80
N PHE A 127 4.33 -9.26 -4.27
CA PHE A 127 4.81 -8.15 -5.08
C PHE A 127 5.99 -8.56 -5.97
N ARG A 128 6.97 -9.29 -5.45
CA ARG A 128 8.14 -9.77 -6.21
C ARG A 128 7.76 -10.69 -7.38
N SER A 129 6.77 -11.54 -7.16
CA SER A 129 6.27 -12.49 -8.16
C SER A 129 5.22 -11.89 -9.11
N SER A 130 4.66 -10.73 -8.77
CA SER A 130 3.61 -10.10 -9.56
C SER A 130 4.18 -9.15 -10.61
N VAL A 131 3.82 -9.36 -11.88
CA VAL A 131 4.10 -8.41 -12.98
C VAL A 131 3.48 -7.03 -12.71
N LEU A 132 2.46 -6.97 -11.84
CA LEU A 132 1.77 -5.74 -11.45
C LEU A 132 2.68 -4.78 -10.70
N SER A 133 3.55 -5.26 -9.80
CA SER A 133 4.47 -4.40 -9.05
C SER A 133 5.38 -3.65 -10.04
N ARG A 134 6.03 -4.38 -10.95
CA ARG A 134 6.91 -3.83 -11.99
C ARG A 134 6.22 -2.77 -12.86
N LYS A 135 4.95 -3.00 -13.24
CA LYS A 135 4.17 -2.01 -14.02
C LYS A 135 3.70 -0.81 -13.20
N ILE A 136 3.32 -1.01 -11.93
CA ILE A 136 2.98 0.08 -11.03
C ILE A 136 4.20 0.99 -10.82
N PHE A 137 5.40 0.42 -10.66
CA PHE A 137 6.64 1.19 -10.62
C PHE A 137 6.89 1.95 -11.93
N GLN A 138 6.79 1.31 -13.09
CA GLN A 138 6.94 1.99 -14.39
C GLN A 138 5.92 3.13 -14.61
N LEU A 139 4.68 2.97 -14.14
CA LEU A 139 3.64 4.01 -14.22
C LEU A 139 3.86 5.14 -13.22
N LEU A 140 4.54 4.88 -12.10
CA LEU A 140 4.84 5.86 -11.06
C LEU A 140 6.21 6.54 -11.23
N TYR A 141 7.08 5.99 -12.08
CA TYR A 141 8.41 6.55 -12.38
C TYR A 141 8.73 6.34 -13.87
N PRO A 142 8.10 7.11 -14.78
CA PRO A 142 8.17 6.87 -16.22
C PRO A 142 9.52 7.29 -16.80
N ASP A 143 10.19 8.25 -16.15
CA ASP A 143 11.42 8.89 -16.62
C ASP A 143 12.70 8.17 -16.16
N GLN A 144 12.59 7.02 -15.48
CA GLN A 144 13.74 6.26 -14.97
C GLN A 144 14.18 5.10 -15.89
N HIS A 145 13.63 5.00 -17.10
CA HIS A 145 14.14 4.12 -18.16
C HIS A 145 14.65 4.94 -19.35
N VAL A 146 15.90 5.41 -19.24
CA VAL A 146 16.77 5.76 -20.37
C VAL A 146 18.06 4.96 -20.24
#